data_AF-A0A0P7G832-F1
#
_entry.id   AF-A0A0P7G832-F1
#
_cell.length_a   1.000
_cell.length_b   1.000
_cell.length_c   1.000
_cell.angle_alpha   90.00
_cell.angle_beta   90.00
_cell.angle_gamma   90.00
#
_symmetry.space_group_name_H-M   'P 1'
#
loop_
_entity.id
_entity.type
_entity.pdbx_description
1 polymer ?
#
loop_
_entity_poly.entity_id
_entity_poly.type
_entity_poly.pdbx_seq_one_letter_code
_entity_poly.pdbx_strand_id
1 'polypeptide(L)'
;MDQPPLAEFDPSDRVRKRAQYEAFAFSLQAGDVRVRNESHLDPADHEYRVSVVDGLPVSCTCPADERDDDPCKHRVAVAIRPKILEIAMAMQAISDCGR
;
A
#
# COMPACT_ATOMS: atom_id res chain seq x y z
N MET A 1 -13.09 3.68 17.65
CA MET A 1 -11.75 3.29 18.12
C MET A 1 -10.98 2.94 16.88
N ASP A 2 -10.19 3.87 16.36
CA ASP A 2 -9.55 3.73 15.05
C ASP A 2 -8.16 3.14 15.30
N GLN A 3 -8.08 1.81 15.32
CA GLN A 3 -6.79 1.14 15.46
C GLN A 3 -6.01 1.42 14.16
N PRO A 4 -4.77 1.96 14.24
CA PRO A 4 -4.04 2.25 13.03
C PRO A 4 -3.86 0.94 12.25
N PRO A 5 -4.14 0.91 10.94
CA PRO A 5 -4.12 -0.29 10.09
C PRO A 5 -2.79 -1.04 10.12
N LEU A 6 -1.72 -0.41 10.64
CA LEU A 6 -0.45 -1.09 10.93
C LEU A 6 -0.54 -2.19 11.96
N ALA A 7 -1.47 -2.13 12.92
CA ALA A 7 -1.55 -3.09 14.01
C ALA A 7 -1.97 -4.49 13.53
N GLU A 8 -2.53 -4.60 12.32
CA GLU A 8 -2.88 -5.86 11.68
C GLU A 8 -1.72 -6.47 10.89
N PHE A 9 -0.69 -5.67 10.60
CA PHE A 9 0.54 -6.15 9.99
C PHE A 9 1.56 -6.44 11.10
N ASP A 10 2.10 -7.66 11.13
CA ASP A 10 3.30 -7.98 11.92
C ASP A 10 4.53 -8.03 10.99
N PRO A 11 4.95 -6.92 10.37
CA PRO A 11 6.09 -6.95 9.47
C PRO A 11 7.38 -7.11 10.25
N SER A 12 8.32 -7.87 9.70
CA SER A 12 9.69 -7.87 10.21
C SER A 12 10.27 -6.44 10.28
N ASP A 13 11.14 -6.18 11.26
CA ASP A 13 11.82 -4.88 11.43
C ASP A 13 12.51 -4.40 10.15
N ARG A 14 13.02 -5.34 9.35
CA ARG A 14 13.64 -5.05 8.05
C ARG A 14 12.61 -4.47 7.08
N VAL A 15 11.44 -5.08 6.96
CA VAL A 15 10.36 -4.60 6.07
C VAL A 15 9.84 -3.25 6.55
N ARG A 16 9.62 -3.10 7.86
CA ARG A 16 9.14 -1.85 8.45
C ARG A 16 10.09 -0.68 8.18
N LYS A 17 11.40 -0.87 8.40
CA LYS A 17 12.40 0.16 8.10
C LYS A 17 12.37 0.53 6.61
N ARG A 18 12.39 -0.47 5.73
CA ARG A 18 12.33 -0.24 4.26
C ARG A 18 11.09 0.54 3.84
N ALA A 19 9.93 0.21 4.39
CA ALA A 19 8.69 0.92 4.13
C ALA A 19 8.73 2.42 4.52
N GLN A 20 9.55 2.76 5.53
CA GLN A 20 9.75 4.13 6.02
C GLN A 20 10.77 4.92 5.21
N TYR A 21 11.93 4.34 4.89
CA TYR A 21 13.04 5.10 4.30
C TYR A 21 13.16 4.99 2.77
N GLU A 22 12.60 3.94 2.13
CA GLU A 22 12.66 3.85 0.67
C GLU A 22 11.79 4.95 0.04
N ALA A 23 12.27 5.50 -1.07
CA ALA A 23 11.57 6.52 -1.84
C ALA A 23 10.41 5.87 -2.60
N PHE A 24 9.21 5.89 -2.01
CA PHE A 24 7.99 5.45 -2.66
C PHE A 24 7.18 6.64 -3.18
N ALA A 25 6.88 6.63 -4.47
CA ALA A 25 5.86 7.48 -5.05
C ALA A 25 4.51 6.75 -5.01
N PHE A 26 3.46 7.47 -4.62
CA PHE A 26 2.11 6.93 -4.50
C PHE A 26 1.19 7.64 -5.48
N SER A 27 0.35 6.87 -6.15
CA SER A 27 -0.73 7.37 -6.99
C SER A 27 -2.00 6.57 -6.72
N LEU A 28 -3.16 7.20 -6.89
CA LEU A 28 -4.45 6.56 -6.66
C LEU A 28 -5.02 6.09 -7.99
N GLN A 29 -5.57 4.88 -8.02
CA GLN A 29 -6.12 4.29 -9.23
C GLN A 29 -7.38 3.49 -8.93
N ALA A 30 -8.55 4.08 -9.22
CA ALA A 30 -9.86 3.47 -9.04
C ALA A 30 -10.09 2.92 -7.62
N GLY A 31 -9.64 3.66 -6.60
CA GLY A 31 -9.75 3.22 -5.21
C GLY A 31 -8.59 2.38 -4.69
N ASP A 32 -7.69 1.90 -5.56
CA ASP A 32 -6.45 1.25 -5.16
C ASP A 32 -5.28 2.24 -5.07
N VAL A 33 -4.18 1.81 -4.46
CA VAL A 33 -2.94 2.59 -4.35
C VAL A 33 -1.86 1.97 -5.23
N ARG A 34 -1.42 2.71 -6.24
CA ARG A 34 -0.26 2.38 -7.06
C ARG A 34 0.99 2.91 -6.40
N VAL A 35 1.92 2.02 -6.09
CA VAL A 35 3.18 2.28 -5.38
C VAL A 35 4.33 2.07 -6.35
N ARG A 36 5.14 3.10 -6.57
CA ARG A 36 6.35 3.04 -7.39
C ARG A 36 7.57 3.23 -6.51
N ASN A 37 8.56 2.35 -6.63
CA ASN A 37 9.82 2.48 -5.90
C ASN A 37 10.84 3.29 -6.71
N GLU A 38 11.01 4.55 -6.35
CA GLU A 38 11.97 5.47 -6.98
C GLU A 38 13.41 5.26 -6.50
N SER A 39 13.63 4.36 -5.54
CA SER A 39 14.99 4.01 -5.07
C SER A 39 15.74 3.13 -6.08
N HIS A 40 15.07 2.65 -7.12
CA HIS A 40 15.65 1.79 -8.16
C HIS A 40 16.08 2.60 -9.39
N LEU A 41 17.08 2.09 -10.11
CA LEU A 41 17.61 2.69 -11.35
C LEU A 41 16.56 2.74 -12.47
N ASP A 42 15.60 1.79 -12.47
CA ASP A 42 14.42 1.82 -13.34
C ASP A 42 13.14 1.80 -12.48
N PRO A 43 12.60 2.98 -12.12
CA PRO A 43 11.38 3.06 -11.33
C PRO A 43 10.13 2.53 -12.07
N ALA A 44 10.13 2.52 -13.41
CA ALA A 44 8.96 2.12 -14.19
C ALA A 44 8.69 0.61 -14.07
N ASP A 45 9.75 -0.19 -13.97
CA ASP A 45 9.69 -1.64 -13.74
C ASP A 45 9.39 -2.01 -12.27
N HIS A 46 9.36 -1.04 -11.37
CA HIS A 46 9.15 -1.24 -9.94
C HIS A 46 7.90 -0.57 -9.44
N GLU A 47 6.83 -0.86 -10.15
CA GLU A 47 5.51 -0.36 -9.87
C GLU A 47 4.53 -1.49 -9.59
N TYR A 48 3.83 -1.35 -8.47
CA TYR A 48 2.91 -2.36 -7.99
C TYR A 48 1.61 -1.72 -7.54
N ARG A 49 0.51 -2.45 -7.66
CA ARG A 49 -0.79 -2.04 -7.16
C ARG A 49 -1.03 -2.70 -5.81
N VAL A 50 -1.37 -1.89 -4.82
CA VAL A 50 -1.86 -2.30 -3.52
C VAL A 50 -3.36 -2.12 -3.50
N SER A 51 -4.09 -3.22 -3.34
CA SER A 51 -5.54 -3.20 -3.21
C SER A 51 -5.91 -2.83 -1.78
N VAL A 52 -6.84 -1.88 -1.63
CA VAL A 52 -7.32 -1.41 -0.33
C VAL A 52 -8.77 -1.82 -0.17
N VAL A 53 -9.11 -2.50 0.93
CA VAL A 53 -10.49 -2.89 1.27
C VAL A 53 -10.74 -2.45 2.70
N ASP A 54 -11.82 -1.72 2.94
CA ASP A 54 -12.20 -1.19 4.26
C ASP A 54 -11.06 -0.42 4.97
N GLY A 55 -10.22 0.28 4.19
CA GLY A 55 -9.08 1.04 4.72
C GLY A 55 -7.84 0.20 5.03
N LEU A 56 -7.83 -1.08 4.69
CA LEU A 56 -6.72 -1.99 4.91
C LEU A 56 -6.07 -2.41 3.57
N PRO A 57 -4.74 -2.34 3.43
CA PRO A 57 -4.05 -2.83 2.24
C PRO A 57 -4.00 -4.37 2.25
N VAL A 58 -4.98 -5.01 1.62
CA VAL A 58 -5.20 -6.47 1.71
C VAL A 58 -4.30 -7.29 0.79
N SER A 59 -3.85 -6.73 -0.34
CA SER A 59 -2.98 -7.44 -1.28
C SER A 59 -2.11 -6.48 -2.09
N CYS A 60 -1.06 -7.00 -2.70
CA CYS A 60 -0.16 -6.25 -3.56
C CYS A 60 0.29 -7.09 -4.75
N THR A 61 0.37 -6.50 -5.95
CA THR A 61 0.84 -7.20 -7.16
C THR A 61 2.36 -7.41 -7.21
N CYS A 62 3.05 -7.26 -6.09
CA CYS A 62 4.51 -7.41 -6.05
C CYS A 62 4.90 -8.88 -5.77
N PRO A 63 6.04 -9.36 -6.33
CA PRO A 63 6.46 -10.74 -6.14
C PRO A 63 6.70 -11.16 -4.68
N ALA A 64 6.88 -10.20 -3.77
CA ALA A 64 7.04 -10.49 -2.34
C ALA A 64 5.71 -10.86 -1.67
N ASP A 65 4.58 -10.29 -2.12
CA ASP A 65 3.26 -10.60 -1.56
C ASP A 65 2.77 -12.00 -1.96
N GLU A 66 3.26 -12.52 -3.10
CA GLU A 66 2.95 -13.88 -3.58
C GLU A 66 3.84 -14.95 -2.93
N ARG A 67 5.04 -14.57 -2.47
CA ARG A 67 6.09 -15.52 -2.07
C ARG A 67 6.30 -15.62 -0.57
N ASP A 68 6.05 -14.54 0.15
CA ASP A 68 6.31 -14.43 1.58
C ASP A 68 4.97 -14.39 2.33
N ASP A 69 4.86 -15.12 3.45
CA ASP A 69 3.68 -15.03 4.34
C ASP A 69 3.63 -13.66 5.07
N ASP A 70 4.76 -12.95 5.09
CA ASP A 70 4.89 -11.63 5.69
C ASP A 70 4.34 -10.52 4.76
N PRO A 71 3.73 -9.47 5.31
CA PRO A 71 3.25 -8.36 4.50
C PRO A 71 4.40 -7.67 3.77
N CYS A 72 4.23 -7.49 2.46
CA CYS A 72 5.24 -6.85 1.64
C CYS A 72 5.48 -5.39 2.06
N LYS A 73 6.69 -4.89 1.80
CA LYS A 73 7.06 -3.49 2.11
C LYS A 73 6.11 -2.44 1.53
N HIS A 74 5.44 -2.75 0.41
CA HIS A 74 4.48 -1.84 -0.23
C HIS A 74 3.18 -1.72 0.59
N ARG A 75 2.62 -2.84 1.07
CA ARG A 75 1.44 -2.82 1.95
C ARG A 75 1.73 -2.06 3.24
N VAL A 76 2.90 -2.34 3.84
CA VAL A 76 3.36 -1.62 5.04
C VAL A 76 3.57 -0.13 4.74
N ALA A 77 4.13 0.23 3.57
CA ALA A 77 4.34 1.62 3.18
C ALA A 77 3.02 2.39 3.00
N VAL A 78 1.98 1.74 2.48
CA VAL A 78 0.64 2.33 2.41
C VAL A 78 0.03 2.41 3.82
N ALA A 79 0.14 1.35 4.62
CA ALA A 79 -0.41 1.29 5.98
C ALA A 79 0.17 2.36 6.92
N ILE A 80 1.47 2.69 6.81
CA ILE A 80 2.09 3.75 7.65
C ILE A 80 1.65 5.17 7.25
N ARG A 81 0.91 5.33 6.14
CA ARG A 81 0.50 6.64 5.59
C ARG A 81 -1.03 6.77 5.57
N PRO A 82 -1.69 7.06 6.72
CA PRO A 82 -3.15 7.08 6.85
C PRO A 82 -3.88 7.95 5.81
N LYS A 83 -3.34 9.13 5.49
CA LYS A 83 -3.92 10.03 4.49
C LYS A 83 -4.08 9.39 3.10
N ILE A 84 -3.17 8.48 2.71
CA ILE A 84 -3.27 7.79 1.43
C ILE A 84 -4.46 6.82 1.44
N LEU A 85 -4.62 6.09 2.54
CA LEU A 85 -5.75 5.17 2.74
C LEU A 85 -7.08 5.92 2.79
N GLU A 86 -7.15 7.04 3.53
CA GLU A 86 -8.35 7.89 3.60
C GLU A 86 -8.81 8.35 2.22
N ILE A 87 -7.89 8.85 1.38
CA ILE A 87 -8.24 9.32 0.03
C ILE A 87 -8.60 8.14 -0.89
N ALA A 88 -7.92 6.99 -0.77
CA ALA A 88 -8.25 5.79 -1.50
C ALA A 88 -9.69 5.32 -1.20
N MET A 89 -10.08 5.26 0.09
CA MET A 89 -11.43 4.93 0.52
C MET A 89 -12.47 5.94 0.03
N ALA A 90 -12.17 7.24 0.12
CA ALA A 90 -13.06 8.27 -0.40
C ALA A 90 -13.32 8.11 -1.91
N MET A 91 -12.29 7.72 -2.67
CA MET A 91 -12.41 7.45 -4.10
C MET A 91 -13.26 6.21 -4.40
N GLN A 92 -13.16 5.15 -3.59
CA GLN A 92 -14.02 3.97 -3.69
C GLN A 92 -15.49 4.35 -3.47
N ALA A 93 -15.79 5.08 -2.39
CA ALA A 93 -17.15 5.51 -2.08
C ALA A 93 -17.78 6.36 -3.19
N ILE A 94 -17.00 7.23 -3.84
CA ILE A 94 -17.46 8.03 -5.00
C ILE A 94 -17.72 7.14 -6.23
N SER A 95 -16.91 6.10 -6.43
CA SER A 95 -17.07 5.18 -7.57
C SER A 95 -18.31 4.29 -7.39
N ASP A 96 -18.61 3.90 -6.16
CA ASP A 96 -19.75 3.02 -5.84
C ASP A 96 -21.10 3.75 -5.87
N CYS A 97 -21.13 5.06 -5.60
CA CYS A 97 -22.38 5.83 -5.59
C CYS A 97 -22.89 6.22 -7.01
N GLY A 98 -22.19 5.79 -8.06
CA GLY A 98 -22.55 6.04 -9.46
C GLY A 98 -23.23 4.87 -10.19
N ARG A 99 -23.60 3.79 -9.50
CA ARG A 99 -24.25 2.60 -10.08
C ARG A 99 -25.77 2.57 -9.83
#